data_AF-A0A139HAI3-F1
#
_entry.id   AF-A0A139HAI3-F1
#
_cell.length_a   1.000
_cell.length_b   1.000
_cell.length_c   1.000
_cell.angle_alpha   90.00
_cell.angle_beta   90.00
_cell.angle_gamma   90.00
#
_symmetry.space_group_name_H-M   'P 1'
#
loop_
_entity.id
_entity.type
_entity.pdbx_description
1 polymer ?
#
loop_
_entity_poly.entity_id
_entity_poly.type
_entity_poly.pdbx_seq_one_letter_code
_entity_poly.pdbx_strand_id
1 'polypeptide(L)'
;MNLVQVVHQKLRTANSGHQYIPLPTTSTDVLEQNNASGDSRDPWYVVLRRNAASGWSGFFKHQNAPDSGPRSSQHDTAWLDGLRGLAAFVVYIEHFSLPYQSGMLVAYGSPGAQSTWQLPMIRLLYSGTPMVSIFFVVSGSALSLKALRFANSGQPEAAYASLSSSIFRRGIRLFAPTTIATFLILLLTQMGLYEHPYPILEIHGRRHMVLDRPPHLSSFWAQLVDWGRYLFAKLYYPELWMGPLTGSTSSIYASQLWTIPIEFYASMALYVCLAGLVGTCRLVRRLTLGGMAAFSLVILRWDLMLFFTGALIADRITEQRRTELNDEIADEKWSDEEDDTDHGFRKVLQMATSTTLTAMALLLLSYPDHEAWTNPLYHILAAIDDDCRVWQSCGAVLLALTCSHSSLLQRLLSSSVIRWLGHISYGLYIVHIPILVSYGWALVPFAVNRGGRRIWDSL
;
A
#
# COMPACT_ATOMS: atom_id res chain seq x y z
N MET A 1 -31.53 -21.27 -0.12
CA MET A 1 -30.07 -21.04 -0.03
C MET A 1 -29.70 -19.94 -0.99
N ASN A 2 -29.26 -18.78 -0.48
CA ASN A 2 -28.92 -17.62 -1.30
C ASN A 2 -27.61 -17.90 -2.07
N LEU A 3 -27.42 -17.36 -3.28
CA LEU A 3 -26.26 -17.65 -4.14
C LEU A 3 -24.92 -17.42 -3.40
N VAL A 4 -24.89 -16.42 -2.51
CA VAL A 4 -23.77 -16.11 -1.61
C VAL A 4 -23.44 -17.29 -0.68
N GLN A 5 -24.44 -17.93 -0.08
CA GLN A 5 -24.23 -19.09 0.79
C GLN A 5 -23.73 -20.32 0.01
N VAL A 6 -24.18 -20.49 -1.23
CA VAL A 6 -23.70 -21.58 -2.11
C VAL A 6 -22.24 -21.37 -2.50
N VAL A 7 -21.86 -20.13 -2.84
CA VAL A 7 -20.46 -19.76 -3.14
C VAL A 7 -19.60 -19.91 -1.89
N HIS A 8 -20.07 -19.45 -0.74
CA HIS A 8 -19.34 -19.53 0.52
C HIS A 8 -19.14 -20.97 1.00
N GLN A 9 -20.12 -21.85 0.78
CA GLN A 9 -20.02 -23.27 1.10
C GLN A 9 -19.09 -24.00 0.12
N LYS A 10 -19.14 -23.68 -1.19
CA LYS A 10 -18.23 -24.25 -2.18
C LYS A 10 -16.77 -23.82 -1.97
N LEU A 11 -16.52 -22.59 -1.52
CA LEU A 11 -15.19 -22.10 -1.18
C LEU A 11 -14.63 -22.77 0.08
N ARG A 12 -15.46 -23.05 1.09
CA ARG A 12 -15.04 -23.82 2.27
C ARG A 12 -14.65 -25.25 1.92
N THR A 13 -15.37 -25.90 1.00
CA THR A 13 -15.01 -27.25 0.53
C THR A 13 -13.77 -27.28 -0.37
N ALA A 14 -13.47 -26.20 -1.09
CA ALA A 14 -12.25 -26.10 -1.89
C ALA A 14 -10.98 -25.98 -1.04
N ASN A 15 -11.07 -25.31 0.13
CA ASN A 15 -9.97 -25.20 1.08
C ASN A 15 -9.70 -26.47 1.90
N SER A 16 -10.60 -27.46 1.89
CA SER A 16 -10.46 -28.69 2.70
C SER A 16 -10.03 -29.93 1.91
N GLY A 17 -9.73 -29.81 0.62
CA GLY A 17 -9.46 -30.99 -0.21
C GLY A 17 -8.51 -30.70 -1.36
N HIS A 18 -7.21 -30.65 -1.09
CA HIS A 18 -6.20 -30.96 -2.10
C HIS A 18 -5.41 -32.18 -1.60
N GLN A 19 -5.94 -33.36 -1.95
CA GLN A 19 -5.15 -34.58 -1.94
C GLN A 19 -4.05 -34.45 -2.98
N TYR A 20 -2.83 -34.67 -2.50
CA TYR A 20 -1.57 -34.64 -3.22
C TYR A 20 -1.57 -35.65 -4.38
N ILE A 21 -1.35 -35.19 -5.61
CA ILE A 21 -1.00 -36.03 -6.76
C ILE A 21 0.47 -35.75 -7.09
N PRO A 22 1.40 -36.69 -6.86
CA PRO A 22 2.80 -36.49 -7.24
C PRO A 22 2.94 -36.59 -8.77
N LEU A 23 3.66 -35.63 -9.37
CA LEU A 23 4.10 -35.73 -10.75
C LEU A 23 5.36 -36.63 -10.86
N PRO A 24 5.49 -37.44 -11.92
CA PRO A 24 6.60 -38.37 -12.07
C PRO A 24 7.89 -37.68 -12.54
N THR A 25 9.01 -38.18 -12.02
CA THR A 25 10.39 -37.84 -12.40
C THR A 25 10.78 -38.44 -13.75
N THR A 26 11.36 -37.63 -14.63
CA THR A 26 12.35 -37.95 -15.71
C THR A 26 12.49 -36.70 -16.59
N SER A 27 13.60 -36.34 -17.25
CA SER A 27 14.96 -36.87 -17.39
C SER A 27 15.83 -35.73 -17.95
N THR A 28 17.13 -35.94 -17.92
CA THR A 28 18.22 -35.15 -18.48
C THR A 28 18.13 -34.92 -20.01
N ASP A 29 18.94 -33.96 -20.45
CA ASP A 29 19.41 -33.70 -21.83
C ASP A 29 18.55 -32.78 -22.71
N VAL A 30 19.04 -31.54 -22.92
CA VAL A 30 19.56 -31.03 -24.20
C VAL A 30 20.34 -29.72 -23.92
N LEU A 31 21.67 -29.83 -23.93
CA LEU A 31 22.61 -28.74 -24.20
C LEU A 31 23.27 -29.06 -25.54
N GLU A 32 23.21 -28.16 -26.52
CA GLU A 32 24.28 -27.85 -27.48
C GLU A 32 23.82 -26.73 -28.43
N GLN A 33 24.47 -25.57 -28.33
CA GLN A 33 25.46 -25.01 -29.26
C GLN A 33 24.86 -24.15 -30.38
N ASN A 34 25.19 -22.86 -30.35
CA ASN A 34 25.65 -22.15 -31.55
C ASN A 34 26.53 -20.97 -31.15
N ASN A 35 27.81 -21.07 -31.53
CA ASN A 35 28.80 -20.00 -31.54
C ASN A 35 28.58 -19.10 -32.76
N ALA A 36 28.63 -17.78 -32.58
CA ALA A 36 29.04 -16.84 -33.62
C ALA A 36 29.75 -15.64 -33.00
N SER A 37 30.92 -15.36 -33.56
CA SER A 37 31.98 -14.46 -33.14
C SER A 37 31.73 -12.98 -33.45
N GLY A 38 32.21 -12.10 -32.57
CA GLY A 38 32.89 -10.84 -32.90
C GLY A 38 32.03 -9.59 -33.18
N ASP A 39 31.82 -8.75 -32.17
CA ASP A 39 32.45 -7.41 -32.10
C ASP A 39 32.18 -6.81 -30.70
N SER A 40 33.27 -6.41 -30.04
CA SER A 40 33.32 -6.04 -28.64
C SER A 40 33.00 -4.56 -28.46
N ARG A 41 31.75 -4.24 -28.10
CA ARG A 41 31.35 -3.08 -27.28
C ARG A 41 29.88 -3.27 -26.87
N ASP A 42 29.70 -3.85 -25.69
CA ASP A 42 28.41 -4.24 -25.14
C ASP A 42 27.50 -3.00 -24.91
N PRO A 43 26.34 -2.88 -25.59
CA PRO A 43 25.42 -1.74 -25.43
C PRO A 43 24.97 -1.53 -23.97
N TRP A 44 24.94 -2.61 -23.19
CA TRP A 44 24.55 -2.61 -21.79
C TRP A 44 25.51 -1.84 -20.88
N TYR A 45 26.80 -1.78 -21.22
CA TYR A 45 27.79 -1.05 -20.43
C TYR A 45 27.55 0.48 -20.47
N VAL A 46 27.10 1.01 -21.61
CA VAL A 46 26.79 2.44 -21.76
C VAL A 46 25.48 2.80 -21.06
N VAL A 47 24.47 1.93 -21.10
CA VAL A 47 23.18 2.13 -20.42
C VAL A 47 23.33 2.04 -18.89
N LEU A 48 24.13 1.10 -18.40
CA LEU A 48 24.41 0.96 -16.96
C LEU A 48 25.19 2.16 -16.42
N ARG A 49 26.20 2.64 -17.14
CA ARG A 49 27.01 3.80 -16.71
C ARG A 49 26.20 5.10 -16.71
N ARG A 50 25.32 5.30 -17.69
CA ARG A 50 24.50 6.52 -17.81
C ARG A 50 23.34 6.56 -16.79
N ASN A 51 22.86 5.39 -16.35
CA ASN A 51 21.81 5.28 -15.32
C ASN A 51 22.34 5.16 -13.88
N ALA A 52 23.55 4.64 -13.67
CA ALA A 52 24.18 4.63 -12.35
C ALA A 52 24.52 6.05 -11.87
N ALA A 53 24.96 6.94 -12.78
CA ALA A 53 25.25 8.34 -12.46
C ALA A 53 23.99 9.21 -12.21
N SER A 54 22.84 8.85 -12.81
CA SER A 54 21.56 9.57 -12.62
C SER A 54 20.71 9.02 -11.47
N GLY A 55 20.84 7.74 -11.13
CA GLY A 55 20.07 7.08 -10.06
C GLY A 55 20.46 7.54 -8.64
N TRP A 56 21.73 7.88 -8.42
CA TRP A 56 22.23 8.33 -7.12
C TRP A 56 22.15 9.86 -6.98
N SER A 57 22.38 10.59 -8.06
CA SER A 57 22.26 12.05 -8.04
C SER A 57 20.81 12.52 -7.86
N GLY A 58 19.81 11.76 -8.34
CA GLY A 58 18.40 12.06 -8.11
C GLY A 58 17.93 11.96 -6.65
N PHE A 59 18.62 11.17 -5.81
CA PHE A 59 18.30 11.03 -4.38
C PHE A 59 18.75 12.26 -3.57
N PHE A 60 19.83 12.92 -3.99
CA PHE A 60 20.39 14.11 -3.32
C PHE A 60 20.10 15.44 -4.03
N LYS A 61 19.79 15.46 -5.34
CA LYS A 61 19.55 16.72 -6.08
C LYS A 61 18.24 17.43 -5.76
N HIS A 62 17.31 16.79 -5.06
CA HIS A 62 16.08 17.48 -4.63
C HIS A 62 16.27 18.37 -3.39
N GLN A 63 17.50 18.50 -2.88
CA GLN A 63 17.72 19.23 -1.64
C GLN A 63 17.94 20.75 -1.80
N ASN A 64 18.31 21.30 -2.98
CA ASN A 64 18.61 22.75 -3.10
C ASN A 64 18.54 23.29 -4.56
N ALA A 65 17.41 23.19 -5.25
CA ALA A 65 17.22 23.93 -6.52
C ALA A 65 16.03 24.89 -6.38
N PRO A 66 16.19 26.20 -6.64
CA PRO A 66 15.06 27.10 -6.74
C PRO A 66 14.31 26.80 -8.05
N ASP A 67 13.08 26.31 -7.93
CA ASP A 67 12.21 25.95 -9.06
C ASP A 67 11.81 27.18 -9.89
N SER A 68 12.42 27.36 -11.06
CA SER A 68 12.08 28.39 -12.05
C SER A 68 11.62 27.80 -13.39
N GLY A 69 10.54 27.01 -13.38
CA GLY A 69 9.84 26.54 -14.58
C GLY A 69 8.33 26.40 -14.35
N PRO A 70 7.48 26.36 -15.39
CA PRO A 70 6.01 26.41 -15.25
C PRO A 70 5.50 25.21 -14.42
N ARG A 71 4.90 25.51 -13.27
CA ARG A 71 4.60 24.59 -12.15
C ARG A 71 3.32 23.74 -12.32
N SER A 72 2.85 23.43 -13.53
CA SER A 72 1.49 22.87 -13.69
C SER A 72 1.37 21.34 -13.65
N SER A 73 2.44 20.54 -13.77
CA SER A 73 2.32 19.07 -13.86
C SER A 73 2.62 18.29 -12.57
N GLN A 74 3.36 18.89 -11.62
CA GLN A 74 3.66 18.29 -10.32
C GLN A 74 2.52 18.47 -9.30
N HIS A 75 1.65 19.47 -9.48
CA HIS A 75 0.57 19.78 -8.55
C HIS A 75 -0.60 18.78 -8.63
N ASP A 76 -0.91 18.22 -9.81
CA ASP A 76 -2.11 17.40 -10.03
C ASP A 76 -2.11 16.05 -9.32
N THR A 77 -0.92 15.51 -9.02
CA THR A 77 -0.79 14.20 -8.36
C THR A 77 -0.12 14.29 -7.00
N ALA A 78 0.20 15.49 -6.50
CA ALA A 78 0.83 15.69 -5.20
C ALA A 78 -0.03 15.15 -4.03
N TRP A 79 -1.36 15.13 -4.21
CA TRP A 79 -2.29 14.58 -3.23
C TRP A 79 -2.14 13.07 -3.04
N LEU A 80 -1.64 12.31 -4.03
CA LEU A 80 -1.37 10.87 -3.88
C LEU A 80 -0.22 10.63 -2.89
N ASP A 81 0.84 11.43 -3.01
CA ASP A 81 1.97 11.38 -2.08
C ASP A 81 1.55 11.88 -0.69
N GLY A 82 0.71 12.91 -0.63
CA GLY A 82 0.14 13.40 0.62
C GLY A 82 -0.73 12.36 1.34
N LEU A 83 -1.61 11.68 0.60
CA LEU A 83 -2.46 10.61 1.13
C LEU A 83 -1.62 9.44 1.66
N ARG A 84 -0.56 9.06 0.93
CA ARG A 84 0.43 8.08 1.39
C ARG A 84 1.13 8.53 2.68
N GLY A 85 1.51 9.81 2.77
CA GLY A 85 2.17 10.40 3.93
C GLY A 85 1.31 10.35 5.18
N LEU A 86 0.05 10.80 5.06
CA LEU A 86 -0.91 10.75 6.15
C LEU A 86 -1.16 9.31 6.62
N ALA A 87 -1.34 8.38 5.68
CA ALA A 87 -1.50 6.96 5.96
C ALA A 87 -0.30 6.40 6.76
N ALA A 88 0.94 6.72 6.36
CA ALA A 88 2.15 6.27 7.07
C ALA A 88 2.24 6.81 8.49
N PHE A 89 1.83 8.06 8.70
CA PHE A 89 1.81 8.67 10.01
C PHE A 89 0.77 8.02 10.93
N VAL A 90 -0.43 7.74 10.43
CA VAL A 90 -1.47 7.03 11.20
C VAL A 90 -1.02 5.60 11.54
N VAL A 91 -0.39 4.88 10.61
CA VAL A 91 0.21 3.56 10.88
C VAL A 91 1.25 3.66 11.98
N TYR A 92 2.10 4.69 11.98
CA TYR A 92 3.05 4.90 13.07
C TYR A 92 2.34 5.10 14.42
N ILE A 93 1.29 5.92 14.47
CA ILE A 93 0.50 6.16 15.69
C ILE A 93 -0.11 4.84 16.21
N GLU A 94 -0.67 4.02 15.33
CA GLU A 94 -1.20 2.70 15.68
C GLU A 94 -0.14 1.86 16.38
N HIS A 95 1.00 1.66 15.71
CA HIS A 95 2.09 0.82 16.20
C HIS A 95 2.71 1.36 17.49
N PHE A 96 2.81 2.68 17.64
CA PHE A 96 3.27 3.30 18.86
C PHE A 96 2.31 3.01 20.03
N SER A 97 1.00 3.12 19.79
CA SER A 97 -0.04 3.06 20.81
C SER A 97 -0.48 1.64 21.17
N LEU A 98 -0.30 0.68 20.25
CA LEU A 98 -0.83 -0.67 20.34
C LEU A 98 -0.47 -1.41 21.65
N PRO A 99 0.76 -1.35 22.18
CA PRO A 99 1.07 -2.06 23.43
C PRO A 99 0.39 -1.50 24.67
N TYR A 100 -0.14 -0.28 24.59
CA TYR A 100 -0.72 0.45 25.72
C TYR A 100 -2.25 0.49 25.67
N GLN A 101 -2.84 0.29 24.49
CA GLN A 101 -4.27 0.48 24.26
C GLN A 101 -4.92 -0.75 23.63
N SER A 102 -5.33 -1.71 24.47
CA SER A 102 -5.92 -2.98 24.03
C SER A 102 -7.27 -2.83 23.33
N GLY A 103 -8.05 -1.81 23.73
CA GLY A 103 -9.36 -1.52 23.13
C GLY A 103 -9.29 -0.87 21.75
N MET A 104 -8.11 -0.48 21.27
CA MET A 104 -8.00 0.37 20.08
C MET A 104 -8.49 -0.31 18.79
N LEU A 105 -8.39 -1.64 18.72
CA LEU A 105 -8.73 -2.42 17.53
C LEU A 105 -10.19 -2.90 17.48
N VAL A 106 -10.86 -3.00 18.63
CA VAL A 106 -12.25 -3.44 18.72
C VAL A 106 -13.24 -2.31 18.38
N ALA A 107 -14.50 -2.67 18.15
CA ALA A 107 -15.55 -1.71 17.85
C ALA A 107 -15.96 -0.87 19.09
N TYR A 108 -16.33 0.39 18.87
CA TYR A 108 -16.98 1.18 19.93
C TYR A 108 -18.29 0.51 20.34
N GLY A 109 -18.49 0.34 21.64
CA GLY A 109 -19.62 -0.38 22.21
C GLY A 109 -19.28 -1.79 22.70
N SER A 110 -18.12 -2.33 22.34
CA SER A 110 -17.64 -3.62 22.84
C SER A 110 -17.26 -3.59 24.33
N PRO A 111 -17.24 -4.76 25.01
CA PRO A 111 -16.74 -4.85 26.38
C PRO A 111 -15.30 -4.32 26.48
N GLY A 112 -15.07 -3.29 27.31
CA GLY A 112 -13.76 -2.64 27.43
C GLY A 112 -13.46 -1.58 26.35
N ALA A 113 -14.42 -1.26 25.48
CA ALA A 113 -14.28 -0.29 24.39
C ALA A 113 -15.43 0.73 24.35
N GLN A 114 -15.37 1.68 25.28
CA GLN A 114 -16.39 2.73 25.46
C GLN A 114 -15.79 4.15 25.30
N SER A 115 -14.57 4.27 24.81
CA SER A 115 -13.89 5.55 24.63
C SER A 115 -14.43 6.27 23.40
N THR A 116 -14.67 7.58 23.48
CA THR A 116 -15.09 8.39 22.33
C THR A 116 -14.07 8.38 21.19
N TRP A 117 -12.80 8.06 21.50
CA TRP A 117 -11.75 7.88 20.50
C TRP A 117 -12.01 6.70 19.55
N GLN A 118 -12.80 5.71 19.97
CA GLN A 118 -13.14 4.52 19.17
C GLN A 118 -14.31 4.75 18.21
N LEU A 119 -14.97 5.90 18.28
CA LEU A 119 -16.07 6.25 17.39
C LEU A 119 -15.61 6.21 15.92
N PRO A 120 -16.50 5.83 15.00
CA PRO A 120 -16.23 5.93 13.57
C PRO A 120 -15.74 7.32 13.18
N MET A 121 -14.88 7.38 12.15
CA MET A 121 -14.16 8.56 11.67
C MET A 121 -13.10 9.09 12.63
N ILE A 122 -13.39 9.17 13.94
CA ILE A 122 -12.42 9.62 14.96
C ILE A 122 -11.29 8.59 15.09
N ARG A 123 -11.62 7.30 15.11
CA ARG A 123 -10.61 6.23 15.21
C ARG A 123 -9.60 6.21 14.06
N LEU A 124 -9.92 6.81 12.91
CA LEU A 124 -9.00 6.89 11.76
C LEU A 124 -7.76 7.73 12.05
N LEU A 125 -7.74 8.50 13.14
CA LEU A 125 -6.54 9.22 13.59
C LEU A 125 -5.43 8.27 14.07
N TYR A 126 -5.79 7.03 14.45
CA TYR A 126 -4.84 6.02 14.93
C TYR A 126 -5.00 4.65 14.26
N SER A 127 -6.08 4.38 13.53
CA SER A 127 -6.33 3.06 12.93
C SER A 127 -5.49 2.89 11.67
N GLY A 128 -4.45 2.06 11.72
CA GLY A 128 -3.50 1.86 10.62
C GLY A 128 -3.85 0.66 9.73
N THR A 129 -4.62 -0.32 10.20
CA THR A 129 -5.17 -1.40 9.36
C THR A 129 -5.80 -0.90 8.04
N PRO A 130 -6.73 0.09 8.04
CA PRO A 130 -7.32 0.64 6.80
C PRO A 130 -6.31 1.45 5.96
N MET A 131 -5.26 1.99 6.57
CA MET A 131 -4.23 2.76 5.87
C MET A 131 -3.41 1.87 4.92
N VAL A 132 -3.32 0.56 5.21
CA VAL A 132 -2.76 -0.43 4.29
C VAL A 132 -3.53 -0.47 2.97
N SER A 133 -4.86 -0.46 3.02
CA SER A 133 -5.68 -0.42 1.81
C SER A 133 -5.48 0.88 1.02
N ILE A 134 -5.30 2.01 1.71
CA ILE A 134 -4.95 3.30 1.09
C ILE A 134 -3.60 3.21 0.37
N PHE A 135 -2.57 2.62 0.99
CA PHE A 135 -1.27 2.43 0.33
C PHE A 135 -1.41 1.65 -0.98
N PHE A 136 -2.21 0.59 -0.98
CA PHE A 136 -2.34 -0.29 -2.13
C PHE A 136 -3.06 0.36 -3.30
N VAL A 137 -4.17 1.08 -3.06
CA VAL A 137 -4.86 1.80 -4.14
C VAL A 137 -4.00 2.94 -4.69
N VAL A 138 -3.30 3.67 -3.81
CA VAL A 138 -2.37 4.73 -4.20
C VAL A 138 -1.18 4.16 -4.98
N SER A 139 -0.64 3.01 -4.60
CA SER A 139 0.41 2.31 -5.35
C SER A 139 -0.10 1.88 -6.73
N GLY A 140 -1.29 1.29 -6.83
CA GLY A 140 -1.91 0.95 -8.11
C GLY A 140 -2.04 2.16 -9.04
N SER A 141 -2.48 3.31 -8.52
CA SER A 141 -2.55 4.56 -9.28
C SER A 141 -1.17 5.07 -9.68
N ALA A 142 -0.27 5.24 -8.73
CA ALA A 142 1.05 5.84 -8.96
C ALA A 142 1.89 5.06 -9.98
N LEU A 143 1.83 3.72 -9.93
CA LEU A 143 2.55 2.85 -10.86
C LEU A 143 1.97 2.87 -12.28
N SER A 144 0.68 3.18 -12.42
CA SER A 144 -0.03 3.19 -13.71
C SER A 144 0.10 4.53 -14.45
N LEU A 145 0.22 5.65 -13.70
CA LEU A 145 0.16 7.01 -14.26
C LEU A 145 1.06 7.22 -15.48
N LYS A 146 2.35 6.90 -15.37
CA LYS A 146 3.32 7.21 -16.44
C LYS A 146 3.05 6.42 -17.73
N ALA A 147 2.76 5.12 -17.61
CA ALA A 147 2.46 4.27 -18.75
C ALA A 147 1.14 4.69 -19.42
N LEU A 148 0.11 4.98 -18.63
CA LEU A 148 -1.20 5.41 -19.14
C LEU A 148 -1.15 6.81 -19.77
N ARG A 149 -0.32 7.73 -19.26
CA ARG A 149 -0.06 9.02 -19.92
C ARG A 149 0.45 8.82 -21.34
N PHE A 150 1.51 8.02 -21.52
CA PHE A 150 2.04 7.73 -22.86
C PHE A 150 1.03 7.01 -23.77
N ALA A 151 0.34 6.00 -23.24
CA ALA A 151 -0.68 5.29 -24.01
C ALA A 151 -1.82 6.22 -24.47
N ASN A 152 -2.29 7.12 -23.59
CA ASN A 152 -3.36 8.06 -23.91
C ASN A 152 -2.93 9.22 -24.81
N SER A 153 -1.63 9.51 -24.89
CA SER A 153 -1.01 10.46 -25.82
C SER A 153 -0.65 9.83 -27.18
N GLY A 154 -1.01 8.57 -27.45
CA GLY A 154 -0.71 7.90 -28.72
C GLY A 154 0.76 7.48 -28.86
N GLN A 155 1.47 7.28 -27.75
CA GLN A 155 2.89 6.89 -27.71
C GLN A 155 3.08 5.51 -27.07
N PRO A 156 2.61 4.41 -27.70
CA PRO A 156 2.66 3.07 -27.11
C PRO A 156 4.09 2.59 -26.85
N GLU A 157 5.04 2.87 -27.73
CA GLU A 157 6.46 2.51 -27.54
C GLU A 157 7.05 3.13 -26.27
N ALA A 158 6.75 4.40 -26.01
CA ALA A 158 7.17 5.08 -24.78
C ALA A 158 6.50 4.48 -23.54
N ALA A 159 5.24 4.03 -23.66
CA ALA A 159 4.55 3.33 -22.59
C ALA A 159 5.21 1.98 -22.27
N TYR A 160 5.55 1.19 -23.28
CA TYR A 160 6.27 -0.09 -23.13
C TYR A 160 7.64 0.11 -22.49
N ALA A 161 8.42 1.09 -22.98
CA ALA A 161 9.71 1.45 -22.39
C ALA A 161 9.56 1.91 -20.93
N SER A 162 8.50 2.64 -20.59
CA SER A 162 8.23 3.06 -19.21
C SER A 162 7.88 1.87 -18.31
N LEU A 163 7.10 0.90 -18.81
CA LEU A 163 6.71 -0.31 -18.07
C LEU A 163 7.93 -1.20 -17.81
N SER A 164 8.72 -1.53 -18.84
CA SER A 164 9.91 -2.38 -18.69
C SER A 164 10.91 -1.81 -17.67
N SER A 165 11.12 -0.50 -17.74
CA SER A 165 11.95 0.26 -16.82
C SER A 165 11.43 0.21 -15.37
N SER A 166 10.11 0.23 -15.19
CA SER A 166 9.46 0.16 -13.89
C SER A 166 9.52 -1.24 -13.29
N ILE A 167 9.28 -2.28 -14.10
CA ILE A 167 9.38 -3.70 -13.72
C ILE A 167 10.78 -3.99 -13.15
N PHE A 168 11.84 -3.65 -13.90
CA PHE A 168 13.21 -3.93 -13.51
C PHE A 168 13.60 -3.27 -12.17
N ARG A 169 13.25 -1.99 -11.99
CA ARG A 169 13.62 -1.25 -10.78
C ARG A 169 12.75 -1.57 -9.56
N ARG A 170 11.54 -2.10 -9.75
CA ARG A 170 10.56 -2.27 -8.66
C ARG A 170 11.08 -3.20 -7.57
N GLY A 171 11.65 -4.33 -7.95
CA GLY A 171 12.23 -5.30 -7.01
C GLY A 171 13.35 -4.68 -6.19
N ILE A 172 14.32 -4.03 -6.85
CA ILE A 172 15.45 -3.38 -6.19
C ILE A 172 14.95 -2.30 -5.21
N ARG A 173 14.02 -1.44 -5.64
CA ARG A 173 13.49 -0.34 -4.82
C ARG A 173 12.77 -0.83 -3.58
N LEU A 174 12.03 -1.93 -3.66
CA LEU A 174 11.30 -2.48 -2.52
C LEU A 174 12.20 -3.29 -1.60
N PHE A 175 12.98 -4.22 -2.16
CA PHE A 175 13.71 -5.21 -1.38
C PHE A 175 15.05 -4.72 -0.83
N ALA A 176 15.82 -3.91 -1.57
CA ALA A 176 17.14 -3.48 -1.10
C ALA A 176 17.10 -2.72 0.25
N PRO A 177 16.29 -1.66 0.43
CA PRO A 177 16.25 -0.93 1.69
C PRO A 177 15.66 -1.76 2.84
N THR A 178 14.70 -2.65 2.57
CA THR A 178 14.14 -3.55 3.59
C THR A 178 15.13 -4.63 4.04
N THR A 179 15.96 -5.13 3.11
CA THR A 179 17.02 -6.07 3.44
C THR A 179 18.10 -5.41 4.28
N ILE A 180 18.50 -4.18 3.95
CA ILE A 180 19.43 -3.39 4.78
C ILE A 180 18.83 -3.18 6.17
N ALA A 181 17.57 -2.77 6.27
CA ALA A 181 16.92 -2.52 7.56
C ALA A 181 16.84 -3.78 8.42
N THR A 182 16.44 -4.92 7.86
CA THR A 182 16.38 -6.18 8.62
C THR A 182 17.75 -6.75 8.97
N PHE A 183 18.77 -6.48 8.16
CA PHE A 183 20.16 -6.78 8.53
C PHE A 183 20.61 -5.95 9.73
N LEU A 184 20.25 -4.66 9.79
CA LEU A 184 20.50 -3.84 10.98
C LEU A 184 19.78 -4.40 12.21
N ILE A 185 18.54 -4.88 12.07
CA ILE A 185 17.82 -5.54 13.17
C ILE A 185 18.56 -6.79 13.64
N LEU A 186 19.11 -7.60 12.73
CA LEU A 186 19.97 -8.74 13.10
C LEU A 186 21.15 -8.28 13.96
N LEU A 187 21.84 -7.21 13.58
CA LEU A 187 22.99 -6.70 14.34
C LEU A 187 22.55 -6.22 15.73
N LEU A 188 21.45 -5.46 15.81
CA LEU A 188 20.91 -4.97 17.07
C LEU A 188 20.44 -6.12 17.99
N THR A 189 19.89 -7.18 17.39
CA THR A 189 19.50 -8.40 18.12
C THR A 189 20.73 -9.08 18.71
N GLN A 190 21.80 -9.27 17.93
CA GLN A 190 23.04 -9.89 18.41
C GLN A 190 23.74 -9.06 19.49
N MET A 191 23.60 -7.74 19.47
CA MET A 191 24.09 -6.83 20.52
C MET A 191 23.22 -6.83 21.79
N GLY A 192 22.08 -7.53 21.81
CA GLY A 192 21.18 -7.61 22.96
C GLY A 192 20.22 -6.41 23.12
N LEU A 193 20.14 -5.50 22.14
CA LEU A 193 19.29 -4.29 22.23
C LEU A 193 17.78 -4.60 22.14
N TYR A 194 17.41 -5.81 21.73
CA TYR A 194 16.03 -6.27 21.59
C TYR A 194 15.57 -7.13 22.78
N GLU A 195 16.37 -7.19 23.86
CA GLU A 195 16.09 -8.05 25.02
C GLU A 195 15.08 -7.44 26.01
N HIS A 196 14.77 -6.15 25.89
CA HIS A 196 13.85 -5.45 26.78
C HIS A 196 12.43 -6.04 26.73
N PRO A 197 11.76 -6.22 27.89
CA PRO A 197 10.37 -6.66 27.92
C PRO A 197 9.46 -5.54 27.41
N TYR A 198 8.62 -5.83 26.43
CA TYR A 198 7.51 -4.96 26.01
C TYR A 198 6.20 -5.75 26.02
N PRO A 199 5.05 -5.08 26.22
CA PRO A 199 3.76 -5.75 26.28
C PRO A 199 3.43 -6.38 24.93
N ILE A 200 3.16 -7.69 24.90
CA ILE A 200 2.57 -8.34 23.73
C ILE A 200 1.06 -8.13 23.82
N LEU A 201 0.48 -7.45 22.83
CA LEU A 201 -0.97 -7.31 22.75
C LEU A 201 -1.56 -8.62 22.15
N GLU A 202 -2.10 -9.47 23.02
CA GLU A 202 -2.90 -10.63 22.61
C GLU A 202 -4.39 -10.29 22.74
N ILE A 203 -5.12 -10.33 21.61
CA ILE A 203 -6.58 -10.14 21.59
C ILE A 203 -7.21 -11.47 21.15
N HIS A 204 -8.05 -12.07 22.01
CA HIS A 204 -8.76 -13.33 21.73
C HIS A 204 -7.85 -14.50 21.30
N GLY A 205 -6.63 -14.58 21.85
CA GLY A 205 -5.66 -15.61 21.46
C GLY A 205 -5.08 -15.45 20.06
N ARG A 206 -5.41 -14.35 19.35
CA ARG A 206 -4.74 -13.95 18.10
C ARG A 206 -3.78 -12.80 18.40
N ARG A 207 -2.50 -13.01 18.06
CA ARG A 207 -1.51 -11.93 18.01
C ARG A 207 -1.80 -11.08 16.78
N HIS A 208 -2.56 -10.00 16.95
CA HIS A 208 -2.94 -9.11 15.84
C HIS A 208 -1.71 -8.44 15.20
N MET A 209 -0.67 -8.23 16.00
CA MET A 209 0.67 -8.02 15.50
C MET A 209 1.64 -8.82 16.35
N VAL A 210 2.29 -9.80 15.72
CA VAL A 210 3.44 -10.47 16.31
C VAL A 210 4.60 -9.47 16.28
N LEU A 211 4.67 -8.62 17.28
CA LEU A 211 5.92 -7.99 17.67
C LEU A 211 6.78 -9.03 18.39
N ASP A 212 6.94 -10.22 17.81
CA ASP A 212 7.99 -11.12 18.30
C ASP A 212 9.32 -10.49 17.94
N ARG A 213 10.19 -10.42 18.94
CA ARG A 213 11.59 -10.19 18.72
C ARG A 213 12.15 -11.40 17.95
N PRO A 214 13.07 -11.19 16.99
CA PRO A 214 13.87 -12.30 16.52
C PRO A 214 14.59 -12.93 17.73
N PRO A 215 14.65 -14.27 17.82
CA PRO A 215 15.33 -14.93 18.92
C PRO A 215 16.81 -14.55 18.92
N HIS A 216 17.37 -14.32 20.11
CA HIS A 216 18.82 -14.17 20.27
C HIS A 216 19.46 -15.55 20.15
N LEU A 217 20.22 -15.77 19.07
CA LEU A 217 20.94 -17.02 18.84
C LEU A 217 22.39 -16.90 19.34
N SER A 218 22.93 -18.02 19.82
CA SER A 218 24.23 -18.11 20.49
C SER A 218 25.45 -17.69 19.65
N SER A 219 25.29 -17.58 18.33
CA SER A 219 26.37 -17.11 17.44
C SER A 219 25.84 -16.23 16.33
N PHE A 220 26.67 -15.28 15.91
CA PHE A 220 26.39 -14.41 14.77
C PHE A 220 26.05 -15.20 13.50
N TRP A 221 26.77 -16.30 13.24
CA TRP A 221 26.53 -17.13 12.05
C TRP A 221 25.19 -17.86 12.11
N ALA A 222 24.77 -18.35 13.28
CA ALA A 222 23.44 -18.93 13.45
C ALA A 222 22.35 -17.89 13.19
N GLN A 223 22.54 -16.66 13.70
CA GLN A 223 21.63 -15.54 13.42
C GLN A 223 21.60 -15.15 11.94
N LEU A 224 22.76 -15.12 11.27
CA LEU A 224 22.86 -14.79 9.85
C LEU A 224 22.13 -15.80 8.97
N VAL A 225 22.26 -17.10 9.27
CA VAL A 225 21.53 -18.15 8.58
C VAL A 225 20.02 -18.04 8.82
N ASP A 226 19.62 -17.79 10.07
CA ASP A 226 18.22 -17.58 10.42
C ASP A 226 17.60 -16.37 9.72
N TRP A 227 18.29 -15.23 9.72
CA TRP A 227 17.89 -14.04 8.96
C TRP A 227 17.84 -14.30 7.46
N GLY A 228 18.81 -15.04 6.91
CA GLY A 228 18.79 -15.48 5.52
C GLY A 228 17.52 -16.27 5.19
N ARG A 229 17.12 -17.21 6.06
CA ARG A 229 15.83 -17.94 5.91
C ARG A 229 14.64 -17.00 5.98
N TYR A 230 14.64 -16.01 6.88
CA TYR A 230 13.59 -15.00 6.95
C TYR A 230 13.49 -14.17 5.65
N LEU A 231 14.62 -13.74 5.08
CA LEU A 231 14.64 -12.98 3.83
C LEU A 231 13.92 -13.73 2.71
N PHE A 232 14.31 -14.99 2.47
CA PHE A 232 13.78 -15.76 1.36
C PHE A 232 12.38 -16.30 1.61
N ALA A 233 12.05 -16.69 2.85
CA ALA A 233 10.76 -17.29 3.17
C ALA A 233 9.66 -16.27 3.49
N LYS A 234 10.01 -15.05 3.92
CA LYS A 234 9.02 -14.05 4.39
C LYS A 234 9.12 -12.69 3.73
N LEU A 235 10.34 -12.19 3.47
CA LEU A 235 10.50 -10.84 2.89
C LEU A 235 10.37 -10.83 1.36
N TYR A 236 10.98 -11.79 0.68
CA TYR A 236 10.97 -11.89 -0.78
C TYR A 236 9.84 -12.78 -1.32
N TYR A 237 9.22 -13.56 -0.42
CA TYR A 237 8.19 -14.53 -0.75
C TYR A 237 6.90 -14.21 0.02
N PRO A 238 5.75 -14.07 -0.65
CA PRO A 238 4.47 -13.79 0.00
C PRO A 238 3.90 -15.06 0.66
N GLU A 239 4.47 -15.42 1.81
CA GLU A 239 4.08 -16.58 2.63
C GLU A 239 2.58 -16.62 2.92
N LEU A 240 1.96 -15.45 3.14
CA LEU A 240 0.53 -15.33 3.46
C LEU A 240 -0.38 -15.96 2.39
N TRP A 241 0.06 -16.00 1.14
CA TRP A 241 -0.73 -16.53 0.03
C TRP A 241 -0.28 -17.91 -0.42
N MET A 242 1.04 -18.13 -0.44
CA MET A 242 1.62 -19.34 -1.01
C MET A 242 1.92 -20.41 0.05
N GLY A 243 1.71 -20.10 1.33
CA GLY A 243 1.99 -20.98 2.46
C GLY A 243 3.47 -20.99 2.84
N PRO A 244 3.83 -21.55 4.00
CA PRO A 244 5.22 -21.60 4.46
C PRO A 244 6.06 -22.52 3.57
N LEU A 245 7.27 -22.07 3.22
CA LEU A 245 8.27 -22.93 2.58
C LEU A 245 8.78 -23.98 3.58
N THR A 246 9.15 -25.16 3.07
CA THR A 246 9.77 -26.21 3.89
C THR A 246 11.10 -25.72 4.46
N GLY A 247 11.30 -25.93 5.77
CA GLY A 247 12.50 -25.43 6.47
C GLY A 247 12.54 -23.91 6.63
N SER A 248 11.40 -23.22 6.47
CA SER A 248 11.27 -21.80 6.80
C SER A 248 11.48 -21.55 8.30
N THR A 249 11.95 -20.35 8.63
CA THR A 249 12.14 -19.94 10.02
C THR A 249 10.83 -19.41 10.61
N SER A 250 10.61 -19.65 11.91
CA SER A 250 9.56 -18.98 12.67
C SER A 250 9.94 -17.55 13.05
N SER A 251 11.23 -17.20 12.99
CA SER A 251 11.75 -15.88 13.35
C SER A 251 11.13 -14.77 12.50
N ILE A 252 10.87 -13.63 13.14
CA ILE A 252 10.36 -12.43 12.49
C ILE A 252 11.30 -11.28 12.83
N TYR A 253 12.07 -10.81 11.84
CA TYR A 253 12.97 -9.67 12.04
C TYR A 253 12.22 -8.35 11.94
N ALA A 254 11.20 -8.27 11.08
CA ALA A 254 10.37 -7.09 10.93
C ALA A 254 8.95 -7.49 10.54
N SER A 255 8.02 -7.41 11.48
CA SER A 255 6.63 -7.83 11.27
C SER A 255 5.90 -6.88 10.32
N GLN A 256 6.16 -5.58 10.38
CA GLN A 256 5.54 -4.57 9.52
C GLN A 256 5.83 -4.76 8.03
N LEU A 257 6.93 -5.44 7.67
CA LEU A 257 7.37 -5.61 6.28
C LEU A 257 6.58 -6.69 5.50
N TRP A 258 5.61 -7.35 6.13
CA TRP A 258 4.78 -8.40 5.51
C TRP A 258 4.07 -7.95 4.21
N THR A 259 3.80 -6.65 4.05
CA THR A 259 3.14 -6.12 2.84
C THR A 259 4.08 -5.99 1.64
N ILE A 260 5.40 -5.96 1.84
CA ILE A 260 6.40 -5.75 0.77
C ILE A 260 6.35 -6.82 -0.33
N PRO A 261 6.39 -8.14 -0.02
CA PRO A 261 6.29 -9.16 -1.06
C PRO A 261 4.93 -9.08 -1.77
N ILE A 262 3.85 -8.88 -1.02
CA ILE A 262 2.50 -8.71 -1.57
C ILE A 262 2.47 -7.53 -2.57
N GLU A 263 3.03 -6.38 -2.19
CA GLU A 263 3.07 -5.18 -3.03
C GLU A 263 3.88 -5.41 -4.30
N PHE A 264 5.00 -6.15 -4.23
CA PHE A 264 5.79 -6.53 -5.38
C PHE A 264 5.00 -7.38 -6.37
N TYR A 265 4.35 -8.46 -5.89
CA TYR A 265 3.58 -9.37 -6.76
C TYR A 265 2.35 -8.69 -7.38
N ALA A 266 1.63 -7.87 -6.60
CA ALA A 266 0.52 -7.07 -7.12
C ALA A 266 0.99 -6.07 -8.19
N SER A 267 2.19 -5.48 -8.00
CA SER A 267 2.82 -4.62 -9.02
C SER A 267 3.12 -5.38 -10.32
N MET A 268 3.64 -6.61 -10.22
CA MET A 268 3.95 -7.43 -11.41
C MET A 268 2.67 -7.81 -12.17
N ALA A 269 1.62 -8.22 -11.46
CA ALA A 269 0.32 -8.50 -12.06
C ALA A 269 -0.23 -7.27 -12.80
N LEU A 270 -0.20 -6.10 -12.15
CA LEU A 270 -0.60 -4.84 -12.77
C LEU A 270 0.23 -4.50 -14.02
N TYR A 271 1.57 -4.63 -13.96
CA TYR A 271 2.44 -4.31 -15.10
C TYR A 271 2.22 -5.23 -16.29
N VAL A 272 2.02 -6.54 -16.07
CA VAL A 272 1.70 -7.49 -17.13
C VAL A 272 0.39 -7.11 -17.81
N CYS A 273 -0.63 -6.77 -17.01
CA CYS A 273 -1.92 -6.34 -17.55
C CYS A 273 -1.82 -5.03 -18.33
N LEU A 274 -1.10 -4.03 -17.81
CA LEU A 274 -0.88 -2.78 -18.53
C LEU A 274 -0.11 -3.00 -19.83
N ALA A 275 0.93 -3.85 -19.84
CA ALA A 275 1.65 -4.18 -21.06
C ALA A 275 0.72 -4.79 -22.13
N GLY A 276 -0.19 -5.69 -21.73
CA GLY A 276 -1.20 -6.25 -22.63
C GLY A 276 -2.25 -5.23 -23.11
N LEU A 277 -2.50 -4.17 -22.33
CA LEU A 277 -3.60 -3.22 -22.59
C LEU A 277 -3.16 -1.89 -23.20
N VAL A 278 -1.86 -1.56 -23.23
CA VAL A 278 -1.33 -0.29 -23.79
C VAL A 278 -1.78 -0.06 -25.23
N GLY A 279 -1.79 -1.11 -26.06
CA GLY A 279 -2.20 -1.03 -27.46
C GLY A 279 -3.72 -1.07 -27.69
N THR A 280 -4.53 -1.24 -26.64
CA THR A 280 -5.99 -1.36 -26.78
C THR A 280 -6.69 -0.01 -26.69
N CYS A 281 -7.90 0.07 -27.23
CA CYS A 281 -8.75 1.26 -27.02
C CYS A 281 -9.10 1.42 -25.54
N ARG A 282 -9.40 2.66 -25.13
CA ARG A 282 -9.62 2.99 -23.72
C ARG A 282 -10.77 2.20 -23.09
N LEU A 283 -11.84 1.96 -23.85
CA LEU A 283 -12.99 1.19 -23.39
C LEU A 283 -12.59 -0.23 -23.03
N VAL A 284 -11.87 -0.93 -23.92
CA VAL A 284 -11.38 -2.30 -23.66
C VAL A 284 -10.48 -2.29 -22.43
N ARG A 285 -9.50 -1.38 -22.34
CA ARG A 285 -8.63 -1.26 -21.18
C ARG A 285 -9.40 -1.08 -19.87
N ARG A 286 -10.39 -0.19 -19.83
CA ARG A 286 -11.23 0.07 -18.64
C ARG A 286 -12.08 -1.14 -18.26
N LEU A 287 -12.72 -1.76 -19.25
CA LEU A 287 -13.54 -2.94 -19.01
C LEU A 287 -12.69 -4.12 -18.51
N THR A 288 -11.50 -4.32 -19.06
CA THR A 288 -10.57 -5.36 -18.58
C THR A 288 -10.09 -5.05 -17.17
N LEU A 289 -9.58 -3.85 -16.89
CA LEU A 289 -9.13 -3.47 -15.54
C LEU A 289 -10.27 -3.54 -14.51
N GLY A 290 -11.47 -3.10 -14.88
CA GLY A 290 -12.67 -3.19 -14.04
C GLY A 290 -13.11 -4.64 -13.81
N GLY A 291 -13.10 -5.47 -14.85
CA GLY A 291 -13.37 -6.91 -14.74
C GLY A 291 -12.36 -7.62 -13.86
N MET A 292 -11.07 -7.28 -13.96
CA MET A 292 -10.01 -7.81 -13.10
C MET A 292 -10.16 -7.37 -11.65
N ALA A 293 -10.51 -6.10 -11.41
CA ALA A 293 -10.80 -5.60 -10.06
C ALA A 293 -12.01 -6.32 -9.44
N ALA A 294 -13.10 -6.46 -10.21
CA ALA A 294 -14.31 -7.14 -9.76
C ALA A 294 -14.06 -8.64 -9.51
N PHE A 295 -13.34 -9.32 -10.40
CA PHE A 295 -12.92 -10.70 -10.20
C PHE A 295 -12.08 -10.84 -8.93
N SER A 296 -11.10 -9.95 -8.73
CA SER A 296 -10.24 -9.95 -7.53
C SER A 296 -11.06 -9.78 -6.24
N LEU A 297 -12.08 -8.92 -6.24
CA LEU A 297 -13.00 -8.78 -5.11
C LEU A 297 -13.78 -10.07 -4.84
N VAL A 298 -14.30 -10.73 -5.89
CA VAL A 298 -15.07 -11.99 -5.75
C VAL A 298 -14.23 -13.12 -5.16
N ILE A 299 -12.93 -13.18 -5.49
CA ILE A 299 -12.00 -14.17 -4.92
C ILE A 299 -11.31 -13.68 -3.64
N LEU A 300 -11.78 -12.57 -3.04
CA LEU A 300 -11.26 -11.97 -1.80
C LEU A 300 -9.77 -11.57 -1.87
N ARG A 301 -9.28 -11.25 -3.07
CA ARG A 301 -7.95 -10.67 -3.32
C ARG A 301 -8.02 -9.16 -3.28
N TRP A 302 -8.16 -8.63 -2.05
CA TRP A 302 -8.22 -7.20 -1.77
C TRP A 302 -7.03 -6.43 -2.33
N ASP A 303 -5.84 -7.04 -2.32
CA ASP A 303 -4.59 -6.47 -2.82
C ASP A 303 -4.63 -6.17 -4.32
N LEU A 304 -5.01 -7.15 -5.13
CA LEU A 304 -5.13 -7.01 -6.58
C LEU A 304 -6.29 -6.09 -6.96
N MET A 305 -7.41 -6.19 -6.24
CA MET A 305 -8.57 -5.30 -6.43
C MET A 305 -8.14 -3.83 -6.29
N LEU A 306 -7.39 -3.49 -5.23
CA LEU A 306 -6.91 -2.12 -5.00
C LEU A 306 -5.92 -1.68 -6.08
N PHE A 307 -5.03 -2.55 -6.53
CA PHE A 307 -4.08 -2.23 -7.60
C PHE A 307 -4.76 -1.93 -8.93
N PHE A 308 -5.70 -2.79 -9.36
CA PHE A 308 -6.44 -2.58 -10.61
C PHE A 308 -7.39 -1.38 -10.53
N THR A 309 -8.03 -1.17 -9.37
CA THR A 309 -8.87 0.03 -9.17
C THR A 309 -8.03 1.29 -9.14
N GLY A 310 -6.84 1.24 -8.53
CA GLY A 310 -5.84 2.31 -8.61
C GLY A 310 -5.46 2.65 -10.05
N ALA A 311 -5.29 1.64 -10.90
CA ALA A 311 -5.02 1.84 -12.33
C ALA A 311 -6.19 2.53 -13.07
N LEU A 312 -7.44 2.19 -12.72
CA LEU A 312 -8.63 2.89 -13.25
C LEU A 312 -8.67 4.36 -12.81
N ILE A 313 -8.32 4.66 -11.57
CA ILE A 313 -8.20 6.03 -11.05
C ILE A 313 -7.13 6.78 -11.86
N ALA A 314 -5.97 6.17 -12.08
CA ALA A 314 -4.90 6.76 -12.88
C ALA A 314 -5.35 7.02 -14.33
N ASP A 315 -6.06 6.07 -14.96
CA ASP A 315 -6.59 6.26 -16.31
C ASP A 315 -7.53 7.46 -16.39
N ARG A 316 -8.42 7.64 -15.40
CA ARG A 316 -9.29 8.83 -15.29
C ARG A 316 -8.51 10.13 -15.09
N ILE A 317 -7.52 10.16 -14.20
CA ILE A 317 -6.67 11.34 -13.98
C ILE A 317 -6.00 11.75 -15.30
N THR A 318 -5.48 10.78 -16.06
CA THR A 318 -4.84 11.08 -17.35
C THR A 318 -5.81 11.52 -18.43
N GLU A 319 -7.07 11.08 -18.37
CA GLU A 319 -8.14 11.54 -19.26
C GLU A 319 -8.55 12.97 -18.95
N GLN A 320 -8.84 13.26 -17.67
CA GLN A 320 -9.26 14.59 -17.23
C GLN A 320 -8.22 15.64 -17.65
N ARG A 321 -6.93 15.38 -17.39
CA ARG A 321 -5.87 16.31 -17.79
C ARG A 321 -5.76 16.51 -19.29
N ARG A 322 -6.07 15.48 -20.09
CA ARG A 322 -6.08 15.59 -21.56
C ARG A 322 -7.25 16.46 -22.03
N THR A 323 -8.42 16.31 -21.40
CA THR A 323 -9.59 17.13 -21.71
C THR A 323 -9.31 18.59 -21.35
N GLU A 324 -8.83 18.87 -20.14
CA GLU A 324 -8.42 20.21 -19.70
C GLU A 324 -7.43 20.87 -20.66
N LEU A 325 -6.39 20.14 -21.11
CA LEU A 325 -5.43 20.64 -22.11
C LEU A 325 -6.08 20.93 -23.48
N ASN A 326 -7.07 20.15 -23.90
CA ASN A 326 -7.76 20.40 -25.17
C ASN A 326 -8.69 21.62 -25.05
N ASP A 327 -9.33 21.80 -23.89
CA ASP A 327 -10.21 22.92 -23.59
C ASP A 327 -9.40 24.23 -23.48
N GLU A 328 -8.24 24.22 -22.80
CA GLU A 328 -7.29 25.35 -22.76
C GLU A 328 -6.88 25.81 -24.18
N ILE A 329 -6.65 24.86 -25.10
CA ILE A 329 -6.31 25.15 -26.51
C ILE A 329 -7.53 25.68 -27.29
N ALA A 330 -8.74 25.28 -26.92
CA ALA A 330 -9.98 25.72 -27.56
C ALA A 330 -10.39 27.12 -27.08
N ASP A 331 -10.27 27.41 -25.79
CA ASP A 331 -10.59 28.70 -25.18
C ASP A 331 -9.62 29.80 -25.61
N GLU A 332 -8.33 29.49 -25.84
CA GLU A 332 -7.40 30.42 -26.49
C GLU A 332 -7.90 30.88 -27.89
N LYS A 333 -8.79 30.12 -28.53
CA LYS A 333 -9.34 30.44 -29.85
C LYS A 333 -10.71 31.13 -29.81
N TRP A 334 -11.47 31.04 -28.72
CA TRP A 334 -12.85 31.54 -28.66
C TRP A 334 -13.13 32.12 -27.28
N SER A 335 -13.21 33.45 -27.19
CA SER A 335 -13.61 34.16 -25.98
C SER A 335 -15.09 34.54 -26.08
N ASP A 336 -15.97 33.66 -25.62
CA ASP A 336 -17.39 33.99 -25.45
C ASP A 336 -17.79 33.88 -23.97
N GLU A 337 -18.64 34.83 -23.54
CA GLU A 337 -19.14 34.97 -22.17
C GLU A 337 -20.14 33.84 -21.83
N GLU A 338 -19.78 32.98 -20.87
CA GLU A 338 -20.66 31.93 -20.35
C GLU A 338 -21.54 32.40 -19.18
N ASP A 339 -22.76 31.84 -19.15
CA ASP A 339 -23.84 32.10 -18.21
C ASP A 339 -23.49 31.63 -16.77
N ASP A 340 -23.36 32.58 -15.84
CA ASP A 340 -22.81 32.42 -14.48
C ASP A 340 -23.75 31.63 -13.53
N THR A 341 -25.01 31.44 -13.90
CA THR A 341 -26.04 30.89 -13.01
C THR A 341 -26.07 29.35 -12.91
N ASP A 342 -25.79 28.62 -14.00
CA ASP A 342 -25.74 27.13 -14.00
C ASP A 342 -24.45 26.61 -13.32
N HIS A 343 -23.37 27.39 -13.39
CA HIS A 343 -22.08 27.07 -12.76
C HIS A 343 -22.16 26.98 -11.23
N GLY A 344 -22.95 27.85 -10.58
CA GLY A 344 -23.13 27.84 -9.14
C GLY A 344 -23.82 26.57 -8.61
N PHE A 345 -24.91 26.15 -9.24
CA PHE A 345 -25.66 24.95 -8.85
C PHE A 345 -24.84 23.67 -9.02
N ARG A 346 -24.14 23.51 -10.17
CA ARG A 346 -23.26 22.36 -10.43
C ARG A 346 -22.14 22.25 -9.41
N LYS A 347 -21.54 23.37 -9.01
CA LYS A 347 -20.47 23.42 -8.01
C LYS A 347 -20.97 23.01 -6.61
N VAL A 348 -22.16 23.47 -6.22
CA VAL A 348 -22.80 23.07 -4.95
C VAL A 348 -23.12 21.57 -4.96
N LEU A 349 -23.69 21.05 -6.05
CA LEU A 349 -24.01 19.62 -6.19
C LEU A 349 -22.74 18.74 -6.15
N GLN A 350 -21.66 19.16 -6.83
CA GLN A 350 -20.38 18.47 -6.83
C GLN A 350 -19.76 18.46 -5.43
N MET A 351 -19.85 19.58 -4.70
CA MET A 351 -19.37 19.68 -3.32
C MET A 351 -20.18 18.76 -2.40
N ALA A 352 -21.51 18.81 -2.46
CA ALA A 352 -22.39 17.95 -1.65
C ALA A 352 -22.14 16.46 -1.92
N THR A 353 -21.99 16.08 -3.19
CA THR A 353 -21.67 14.71 -3.60
C THR A 353 -20.30 14.29 -3.06
N SER A 354 -19.28 15.13 -3.23
CA SER A 354 -17.92 14.85 -2.73
C SER A 354 -17.88 14.69 -1.21
N THR A 355 -18.59 15.55 -0.46
CA THR A 355 -18.68 15.45 0.99
C THR A 355 -19.39 14.17 1.42
N THR A 356 -20.48 13.80 0.76
CA THR A 356 -21.23 12.58 1.08
C THR A 356 -20.41 11.32 0.80
N LEU A 357 -19.75 11.25 -0.36
CA LEU A 357 -18.88 10.12 -0.70
C LEU A 357 -17.67 10.04 0.22
N THR A 358 -17.12 11.18 0.64
CA THR A 358 -16.03 11.21 1.63
C THR A 358 -16.50 10.69 2.98
N ALA A 359 -17.66 11.12 3.46
CA ALA A 359 -18.22 10.62 4.72
C ALA A 359 -18.45 9.10 4.67
N MET A 360 -19.02 8.60 3.58
CA MET A 360 -19.20 7.16 3.37
C MET A 360 -17.86 6.41 3.31
N ALA A 361 -16.85 6.97 2.63
CA ALA A 361 -15.51 6.39 2.58
C ALA A 361 -14.87 6.31 3.96
N LEU A 362 -14.96 7.38 4.75
CA LEU A 362 -14.44 7.42 6.12
C LEU A 362 -15.19 6.45 7.04
N LEU A 363 -16.50 6.29 6.88
CA LEU A 363 -17.27 5.28 7.63
C LEU A 363 -16.83 3.86 7.29
N LEU A 364 -16.62 3.53 6.02
CA LEU A 364 -16.13 2.22 5.59
C LEU A 364 -14.68 1.95 6.03
N LEU A 365 -13.81 2.96 5.93
CA LEU A 365 -12.44 2.88 6.46
C LEU A 365 -12.42 2.68 7.98
N SER A 366 -13.44 3.17 8.69
CA SER A 366 -13.57 3.04 10.14
C SER A 366 -14.14 1.70 10.58
N TYR A 367 -14.37 0.76 9.66
CA TYR A 367 -14.78 -0.59 10.01
C TYR A 367 -13.73 -1.21 10.95
N PRO A 368 -14.14 -1.67 12.16
CA PRO A 368 -13.22 -2.12 13.20
C PRO A 368 -12.61 -3.48 12.86
N ASP A 369 -11.43 -3.75 13.40
CA ASP A 369 -10.69 -4.98 13.08
C ASP A 369 -11.27 -6.20 13.80
N HIS A 370 -11.93 -5.97 14.94
CA HIS A 370 -12.60 -6.99 15.73
C HIS A 370 -13.95 -6.49 16.23
N GLU A 371 -14.86 -7.44 16.46
CA GLU A 371 -16.16 -7.22 17.09
C GLU A 371 -17.03 -6.18 16.35
N ALA A 372 -16.92 -6.08 15.03
CA ALA A 372 -17.75 -5.16 14.24
C ALA A 372 -19.26 -5.34 14.48
N TRP A 373 -19.67 -6.59 14.75
CA TRP A 373 -21.04 -6.96 15.07
C TRP A 373 -21.62 -6.28 16.32
N THR A 374 -20.80 -5.83 17.28
CA THR A 374 -21.29 -5.15 18.51
C THR A 374 -21.72 -3.72 18.24
N ASN A 375 -21.23 -3.12 17.15
CA ASN A 375 -21.56 -1.75 16.78
C ASN A 375 -22.75 -1.71 15.81
N PRO A 376 -23.86 -1.05 16.17
CA PRO A 376 -25.06 -0.99 15.32
C PRO A 376 -24.82 -0.46 13.90
N LEU A 377 -23.82 0.41 13.70
CA LEU A 377 -23.49 0.97 12.39
C LEU A 377 -22.87 -0.07 11.45
N TYR A 378 -22.11 -1.03 12.01
CA TYR A 378 -21.40 -2.05 11.24
C TYR A 378 -22.09 -3.41 11.26
N HIS A 379 -23.13 -3.59 12.07
CA HIS A 379 -23.83 -4.86 12.23
C HIS A 379 -24.29 -5.48 10.90
N ILE A 380 -24.87 -4.68 10.01
CA ILE A 380 -25.31 -5.14 8.68
C ILE A 380 -24.12 -5.54 7.81
N LEU A 381 -23.04 -4.75 7.84
CA LEU A 381 -21.84 -5.03 7.05
C LEU A 381 -21.16 -6.33 7.55
N ALA A 382 -21.03 -6.49 8.87
CA ALA A 382 -20.54 -7.72 9.51
C ALA A 382 -21.41 -8.95 9.19
N ALA A 383 -22.73 -8.77 9.04
CA ALA A 383 -23.63 -9.86 8.65
C ALA A 383 -23.45 -10.29 7.18
N ILE A 384 -22.95 -9.41 6.31
CA ILE A 384 -22.61 -9.72 4.92
C ILE A 384 -21.24 -10.40 4.86
N ASP A 385 -20.23 -9.76 5.45
CA ASP A 385 -18.86 -10.25 5.56
C ASP A 385 -18.18 -9.59 6.78
N ASP A 386 -17.61 -10.37 7.69
CA ASP A 386 -16.96 -9.88 8.91
C ASP A 386 -15.45 -9.61 8.70
N ASP A 387 -14.93 -9.80 7.47
CA ASP A 387 -13.56 -9.44 7.13
C ASP A 387 -13.40 -7.92 6.98
N CYS A 388 -12.72 -7.30 7.94
CA CYS A 388 -12.40 -5.88 7.94
C CYS A 388 -11.67 -5.44 6.66
N ARG A 389 -10.86 -6.31 6.04
CA ARG A 389 -10.12 -5.98 4.81
C ARG A 389 -11.04 -5.68 3.65
N VAL A 390 -12.20 -6.31 3.56
CA VAL A 390 -13.16 -6.09 2.47
C VAL A 390 -13.70 -4.66 2.55
N TRP A 391 -14.27 -4.28 3.71
CA TRP A 391 -14.90 -2.97 3.89
C TRP A 391 -13.90 -1.82 3.89
N GLN A 392 -12.75 -1.99 4.54
CA GLN A 392 -11.69 -0.98 4.52
C GLN A 392 -11.13 -0.76 3.11
N SER A 393 -11.04 -1.82 2.29
CA SER A 393 -10.60 -1.70 0.89
C SER A 393 -11.63 -0.98 0.02
N CYS A 394 -12.93 -1.26 0.21
CA CYS A 394 -14.00 -0.48 -0.43
C CYS A 394 -13.94 1.01 -0.03
N GLY A 395 -13.71 1.29 1.25
CA GLY A 395 -13.51 2.65 1.77
C GLY A 395 -12.29 3.34 1.15
N ALA A 396 -11.17 2.65 1.01
CA ALA A 396 -9.95 3.18 0.39
C ALA A 396 -10.15 3.52 -1.09
N VAL A 397 -10.83 2.64 -1.84
CA VAL A 397 -11.21 2.91 -3.24
C VAL A 397 -12.07 4.16 -3.33
N LEU A 398 -13.11 4.24 -2.50
CA LEU A 398 -14.05 5.37 -2.52
C LEU A 398 -13.38 6.68 -2.14
N LEU A 399 -12.49 6.66 -1.13
CA LEU A 399 -11.72 7.82 -0.74
C LEU A 399 -10.80 8.28 -1.87
N ALA A 400 -10.03 7.36 -2.48
CA ALA A 400 -9.12 7.69 -3.57
C ALA A 400 -9.86 8.23 -4.81
N LEU A 401 -11.02 7.66 -5.15
CA LEU A 401 -11.91 8.17 -6.20
C LEU A 401 -12.39 9.60 -5.88
N THR A 402 -12.87 9.82 -4.66
CA THR A 402 -13.37 11.13 -4.25
C THR A 402 -12.26 12.18 -4.22
N CYS A 403 -11.06 11.81 -3.77
CA CYS A 403 -9.86 12.65 -3.85
C CYS A 403 -9.47 12.97 -5.30
N SER A 404 -9.67 12.06 -6.27
CA SER A 404 -9.38 12.37 -7.67
C SER A 404 -10.32 13.42 -8.29
N HIS A 405 -11.50 13.65 -7.70
CA HIS A 405 -12.49 14.61 -8.23
C HIS A 405 -12.62 15.89 -7.38
N SER A 406 -12.27 15.86 -6.10
CA SER A 406 -12.46 16.99 -5.17
C SER A 406 -11.20 17.85 -5.06
N SER A 407 -11.25 19.05 -5.64
CA SER A 407 -10.17 20.03 -5.55
C SER A 407 -9.87 20.45 -4.10
N LEU A 408 -10.87 20.45 -3.21
CA LEU A 408 -10.68 20.73 -1.79
C LEU A 408 -9.80 19.66 -1.13
N LEU A 409 -10.13 18.38 -1.32
CA LEU A 409 -9.34 17.27 -0.76
C LEU A 409 -7.92 17.26 -1.34
N GLN A 410 -7.77 17.48 -2.64
CA GLN A 410 -6.46 17.59 -3.28
C GLN A 410 -5.63 18.72 -2.68
N ARG A 411 -6.23 19.90 -2.45
CA ARG A 411 -5.55 21.04 -1.80
C ARG A 411 -5.11 20.73 -0.38
N LEU A 412 -5.99 20.10 0.41
CA LEU A 412 -5.67 19.70 1.79
C LEU A 412 -4.51 18.70 1.82
N LEU A 413 -4.61 17.62 1.03
CA LEU A 413 -3.59 16.57 0.94
C LEU A 413 -2.29 17.06 0.31
N SER A 414 -2.35 18.12 -0.51
CA SER A 414 -1.18 18.75 -1.11
C SER A 414 -0.59 19.86 -0.24
N SER A 415 -1.05 20.06 1.00
CA SER A 415 -0.44 21.01 1.94
C SER A 415 1.03 20.66 2.22
N SER A 416 1.84 21.66 2.60
CA SER A 416 3.29 21.48 2.82
C SER A 416 3.60 20.40 3.87
N VAL A 417 2.84 20.39 4.97
CA VAL A 417 3.00 19.41 6.06
C VAL A 417 2.68 18.00 5.58
N ILE A 418 1.54 17.80 4.92
CA ILE A 418 1.12 16.47 4.46
C ILE A 418 2.04 15.96 3.33
N ARG A 419 2.52 16.85 2.46
CA ARG A 419 3.52 16.50 1.45
C ARG A 419 4.85 16.09 2.07
N TRP A 420 5.28 16.77 3.12
CA TRP A 420 6.48 16.38 3.88
C TRP A 420 6.32 14.98 4.49
N LEU A 421 5.15 14.67 5.08
CA LEU A 421 4.84 13.30 5.52
C LEU A 421 4.95 12.30 4.36
N GLY A 422 4.48 12.68 3.17
CA GLY A 422 4.61 11.88 1.94
C GLY A 422 6.06 11.62 1.55
N HIS A 423 6.94 12.61 1.67
CA HIS A 423 8.36 12.47 1.35
C HIS A 423 9.08 11.49 2.29
N ILE A 424 8.72 11.46 3.58
CA ILE A 424 9.36 10.58 4.57
C ILE A 424 8.66 9.23 4.73
N SER A 425 7.49 9.04 4.10
CA SER A 425 6.57 7.92 4.39
C SER A 425 7.25 6.55 4.25
N TYR A 426 8.09 6.38 3.23
CA TYR A 426 8.78 5.12 2.97
C TYR A 426 9.87 4.83 4.00
N GLY A 427 10.63 5.86 4.39
CA GLY A 427 11.62 5.75 5.46
C GLY A 427 10.94 5.40 6.78
N LEU A 428 9.88 6.15 7.15
CA LEU A 428 9.07 5.91 8.35
C LEU A 428 8.54 4.47 8.39
N TYR A 429 7.97 4.00 7.28
CA TYR A 429 7.47 2.62 7.15
C TYR A 429 8.53 1.57 7.46
N ILE A 430 9.76 1.73 6.95
CA ILE A 430 10.84 0.76 7.18
C ILE A 430 11.32 0.77 8.63
N VAL A 431 11.54 1.95 9.20
CA VAL A 431 12.32 2.10 10.44
C VAL A 431 11.50 2.21 11.72
N HIS A 432 10.19 2.49 11.64
CA HIS A 432 9.42 2.78 12.85
C HIS A 432 9.38 1.62 13.84
N ILE A 433 9.06 0.38 13.43
CA ILE A 433 9.07 -0.77 14.36
C ILE A 433 10.46 -1.00 14.98
N PRO A 434 11.56 -1.05 14.22
CA PRO A 434 12.89 -1.18 14.82
C PRO A 434 13.20 -0.14 15.90
N ILE A 435 12.84 1.12 15.64
CA ILE A 435 13.04 2.22 16.59
C ILE A 435 12.12 2.06 17.82
N LEU A 436 10.86 1.68 17.62
CA LEU A 436 9.90 1.46 18.70
C LEU A 436 10.34 0.33 19.63
N VAL A 437 10.79 -0.78 19.07
CA VAL A 437 11.26 -1.95 19.83
C VAL A 437 12.58 -1.65 20.56
N SER A 438 13.53 -0.96 19.90
CA SER A 438 14.84 -0.68 20.50
C SER A 438 14.77 0.35 21.63
N TYR A 439 13.96 1.41 21.47
CA TYR A 439 13.94 2.54 22.42
C TYR A 439 12.53 3.05 22.71
N GLY A 440 11.68 3.17 21.69
CA GLY A 440 10.41 3.90 21.79
C GLY A 440 9.53 3.43 22.94
N TRP A 441 9.31 2.12 23.06
CA TRP A 441 8.43 1.58 24.10
C TRP A 441 9.05 1.53 25.50
N ALA A 442 10.37 1.41 25.60
CA ALA A 442 11.06 1.49 26.88
C ALA A 442 10.96 2.89 27.50
N LEU A 443 10.85 3.94 26.66
CA LEU A 443 10.75 5.34 27.12
C LEU A 443 9.35 5.72 27.63
N VAL A 444 8.28 5.04 27.20
CA VAL A 444 6.91 5.42 27.58
C VAL A 444 6.66 5.24 29.09
N PRO A 445 6.95 4.10 29.75
CA PRO A 445 6.78 3.96 31.20
C PRO A 445 7.59 5.00 31.99
N PHE A 446 8.78 5.36 31.49
CA PHE A 446 9.63 6.39 32.09
C PHE A 446 9.00 7.78 32.02
N ALA A 447 8.41 8.13 30.87
CA ALA A 447 7.68 9.39 30.69
C ALA A 447 6.40 9.44 31.53
N VAL A 448 5.62 8.36 31.56
CA VAL A 448 4.38 8.23 32.35
C VAL A 448 4.64 8.38 33.85
N ASN A 449 5.71 7.75 34.36
CA ASN A 449 6.07 7.83 35.78
C ASN A 449 6.52 9.24 36.22
N ARG A 450 6.98 10.09 35.29
CA ARG A 450 7.32 11.51 35.59
C ARG A 450 6.21 12.50 35.27
N GLY A 451 5.33 12.20 34.32
CA GLY A 451 4.26 13.08 33.84
C GLY A 451 2.93 13.00 34.61
N GLY A 452 2.80 12.07 35.55
CA GLY A 452 1.59 11.88 36.35
C GLY A 452 0.57 10.95 35.66
N ARG A 453 0.29 9.80 36.30
CA ARG A 453 -0.60 8.73 35.80
C ARG A 453 -2.01 9.20 35.37
N ARG A 454 -2.51 10.29 35.95
CA ARG A 454 -3.91 10.75 35.75
C ARG A 454 -4.29 11.13 34.31
N ILE A 455 -3.34 11.56 33.47
CA ILE A 455 -3.64 11.92 32.07
C ILE A 455 -3.70 10.68 31.18
N TRP A 456 -2.84 9.70 31.45
CA TRP A 456 -2.74 8.46 30.68
C TRP A 456 -3.91 7.51 30.93
N ASP A 457 -4.44 7.47 32.15
CA ASP A 457 -5.61 6.63 32.47
C ASP A 457 -6.93 7.18 31.85
N SER A 458 -6.89 8.38 31.26
CA SER A 458 -8.06 9.06 30.64
C SER A 458 -8.04 9.09 29.10
N LEU A 459 -6.95 8.61 28.49
CA LEU A 459 -6.77 8.44 27.04
C LEU A 459 -6.95 6.97 26.70
#